data_AF-A0A852KXY4-F1
#
_entry.id   AF-A0A852KXY4-F1
#
_cell.length_a   1.000
_cell.length_b   1.000
_cell.length_c   1.000
_cell.angle_alpha   90.00
_cell.angle_beta   90.00
_cell.angle_gamma   90.00
#
_symmetry.space_group_name_H-M   'P 1'
#
loop_
_entity.id
_entity.type
_entity.pdbx_description
1 polymer ?
#
loop_
_entity_poly.entity_id
_entity_poly.type
_entity_poly.pdbx_seq_one_letter_code
_entity_poly.pdbx_strand_id
1 'polypeptide(L)'
;VSPPQEKGSTFLQLGSSTEQQLQVIFEVLEEYDWTTFALVTTLLPGHQDFVDYVEVLTDGSFIGWEHRGVLTLNLTDDPEGTRLRRQLREVTAQIRLLFCSREEAESIFQAAADVGLTGPGYVWFLVGSGLGGSEQLPLAA
;
A
#
# COMPACT_ATOMS: atom_id res chain seq x y z
N VAL A 1 -11.68 -14.75 -2.36
CA VAL A 1 -11.84 -14.73 -0.89
C VAL A 1 -11.06 -15.89 -0.29
N SER A 2 -9.89 -15.62 0.27
CA SER A 2 -9.10 -16.63 1.00
C SER A 2 -9.60 -16.71 2.43
N PRO A 3 -9.73 -17.91 3.03
CA PRO A 3 -10.16 -18.03 4.42
C PRO A 3 -9.09 -17.51 5.39
N PRO A 4 -9.46 -17.16 6.63
CA PRO A 4 -8.49 -16.78 7.67
C PRO A 4 -7.52 -17.95 7.89
N GLN A 5 -6.23 -17.65 8.05
CA GLN A 5 -5.23 -18.67 8.39
C GLN A 5 -5.44 -19.12 9.84
N GLU A 6 -6.20 -20.21 10.03
CA GLU A 6 -6.28 -20.89 11.32
C GLU A 6 -4.94 -21.61 11.62
N LYS A 7 -4.52 -21.57 12.89
CA LYS A 7 -3.36 -22.31 13.41
C LYS A 7 -3.58 -23.82 13.20
N GLY A 8 -3.06 -24.34 12.09
CA GLY A 8 -3.28 -25.71 11.61
C GLY A 8 -3.41 -25.84 10.08
N SER A 9 -3.48 -24.73 9.35
CA SER A 9 -3.56 -24.73 7.89
C SER A 9 -2.30 -25.32 7.23
N THR A 10 -2.48 -26.34 6.38
CA THR A 10 -1.43 -26.91 5.51
C THR A 10 -1.44 -26.23 4.11
N PHE A 11 -2.01 -25.03 4.02
CA PHE A 11 -2.06 -24.28 2.77
C PHE A 11 -0.73 -23.55 2.54
N LEU A 12 -0.01 -23.95 1.50
CA LEU A 12 1.24 -23.32 1.08
C LEU A 12 0.97 -22.43 -0.14
N GLN A 13 1.28 -21.14 -0.01
CA GLN A 13 1.35 -20.23 -1.14
C GLN A 13 2.83 -19.99 -1.49
N LEU A 14 3.18 -20.19 -2.76
CA LEU A 14 4.52 -19.88 -3.26
C LEU A 14 4.51 -18.43 -3.76
N GLY A 15 5.09 -17.52 -2.99
CA GLY A 15 5.22 -16.10 -3.30
C GLY A 15 6.06 -15.39 -2.24
N SER A 16 6.49 -14.16 -2.51
CA SER A 16 7.20 -13.32 -1.52
C SER A 16 6.24 -12.86 -0.43
N SER A 17 6.69 -12.90 0.83
CA SER A 17 5.91 -12.36 1.95
C SER A 17 5.81 -10.83 1.86
N THR A 18 4.82 -10.25 2.55
CA THR A 18 4.70 -8.78 2.71
C THR A 18 6.00 -8.17 3.25
N GLU A 19 6.65 -8.84 4.20
CA GLU A 19 7.91 -8.37 4.81
C GLU A 19 9.03 -8.28 3.76
N GLN A 20 9.17 -9.33 2.93
CA GLN A 20 10.18 -9.36 1.89
C GLN A 20 9.93 -8.30 0.82
N GLN A 21 8.66 -8.06 0.46
CA GLN A 21 8.29 -6.98 -0.46
C GLN A 21 8.68 -5.61 0.13
N LEU A 22 8.35 -5.38 1.40
CA LEU A 22 8.69 -4.14 2.09
C LEU A 22 10.21 -3.92 2.16
N GLN A 23 11.00 -4.94 2.48
CA GLN A 23 12.46 -4.84 2.50
C GLN A 23 13.01 -4.34 1.17
N VAL A 24 12.61 -4.96 0.05
CA VAL A 24 13.05 -4.54 -1.29
C VAL A 24 12.58 -3.14 -1.62
N ILE A 25 11.35 -2.76 -1.23
CA ILE A 25 10.86 -1.39 -1.44
C ILE A 25 11.73 -0.38 -0.70
N PHE A 26 12.04 -0.63 0.58
CA PHE A 26 12.86 0.28 1.38
C PHE A 26 14.30 0.39 0.87
N GLU A 27 14.89 -0.69 0.36
CA GLU A 27 16.17 -0.64 -0.36
C GLU A 27 16.10 0.26 -1.59
N VAL A 28 15.01 0.17 -2.38
CA VAL A 28 14.79 1.07 -3.52
C VAL A 28 14.64 2.51 -3.06
N LEU A 29 13.86 2.77 -2.00
CA LEU A 29 13.69 4.13 -1.49
C LEU A 29 15.03 4.73 -1.04
N GLU A 30 15.88 3.94 -0.39
CA GLU A 30 17.21 4.35 0.05
C GLU A 30 18.11 4.69 -1.14
N GLU A 31 18.16 3.82 -2.15
CA GLU A 31 18.99 4.02 -3.36
C GLU A 31 18.62 5.29 -4.15
N TYR A 32 17.34 5.70 -4.12
CA TYR A 32 16.85 6.92 -4.79
C TYR A 32 16.76 8.14 -3.86
N ASP A 33 17.28 8.07 -2.63
CA ASP A 33 17.19 9.13 -1.60
C ASP A 33 15.73 9.55 -1.28
N TRP A 34 14.76 8.66 -1.49
CA TRP A 34 13.33 8.89 -1.24
C TRP A 34 12.97 8.62 0.23
N THR A 35 13.43 9.49 1.12
CA THR A 35 13.30 9.29 2.58
C THR A 35 11.92 9.66 3.16
N THR A 36 11.06 10.33 2.40
CA THR A 36 9.73 10.78 2.86
C THR A 36 8.61 9.97 2.20
N PHE A 37 7.80 9.29 3.00
CA PHE A 37 6.69 8.47 2.49
C PHE A 37 5.46 8.51 3.41
N ALA A 38 4.32 8.07 2.88
CA ALA A 38 3.10 7.83 3.66
C ALA A 38 2.60 6.40 3.46
N LEU A 39 1.92 5.86 4.45
CA LEU A 39 1.24 4.57 4.35
C LEU A 39 -0.24 4.79 4.04
N VAL A 40 -0.75 4.02 3.08
CA VAL A 40 -2.17 3.95 2.76
C VAL A 40 -2.57 2.49 2.87
N THR A 41 -3.66 2.20 3.57
CA THR A 41 -4.12 0.82 3.72
C THR A 41 -5.63 0.75 3.76
N THR A 42 -6.18 -0.43 3.49
CA THR A 42 -7.61 -0.73 3.64
C THR A 42 -7.86 -1.52 4.92
N LEU A 43 -9.09 -1.99 5.13
CA LEU A 43 -9.42 -2.92 6.21
C LEU A 43 -9.10 -4.39 5.87
N LEU A 44 -8.25 -4.64 4.87
CA LEU A 44 -7.84 -5.98 4.49
C LEU A 44 -7.12 -6.68 5.66
N PRO A 45 -7.39 -7.97 5.93
CA PRO A 45 -6.64 -8.72 6.93
C PRO A 45 -5.13 -8.66 6.69
N GLY A 46 -4.36 -8.38 7.74
CA GLY A 46 -2.91 -8.15 7.68
C GLY A 46 -2.50 -6.69 7.49
N HIS A 47 -3.46 -5.75 7.39
CA HIS A 47 -3.12 -4.32 7.28
C HIS A 47 -2.33 -3.80 8.48
N GLN A 48 -2.60 -4.31 9.68
CA GLN A 48 -1.92 -3.88 10.89
C GLN A 48 -0.48 -4.38 10.90
N ASP A 49 -0.29 -5.66 10.54
CA ASP A 49 1.05 -6.24 10.39
C ASP A 49 1.88 -5.43 9.38
N PHE A 50 1.29 -5.05 8.24
CA PHE A 50 1.94 -4.16 7.25
C PHE A 50 2.42 -2.84 7.86
N VAL A 51 1.61 -2.16 8.67
CA VAL A 51 2.00 -0.91 9.33
C VAL A 51 3.12 -1.18 10.33
N ASP A 52 2.96 -2.18 11.19
CA ASP A 52 3.92 -2.53 12.23
C ASP A 52 5.30 -2.90 11.62
N TYR A 53 5.33 -3.64 10.51
CA TYR A 53 6.58 -3.96 9.81
C TYR A 53 7.29 -2.71 9.29
N VAL A 54 6.56 -1.74 8.74
CA VAL A 54 7.17 -0.49 8.28
C VAL A 54 7.73 0.30 9.46
N GLU A 55 7.01 0.35 10.58
CA GLU A 55 7.52 0.99 11.80
C GLU A 55 8.83 0.33 12.26
N VAL A 56 8.89 -1.01 12.30
CA VAL A 56 10.12 -1.74 12.65
C VAL A 56 11.26 -1.51 11.66
N LEU A 57 10.96 -1.44 10.35
CA LEU A 57 11.98 -1.20 9.31
C LEU A 57 12.57 0.22 9.40
N THR A 58 11.77 1.18 9.84
CA THR A 58 12.18 2.59 9.92
C THR A 58 12.73 2.98 11.29
N ASP A 59 12.33 2.30 12.36
CA ASP A 59 12.83 2.54 13.71
C ASP A 59 14.32 2.18 13.81
N GLY A 60 15.10 3.08 14.40
CA GLY A 60 16.55 2.91 14.56
C GLY A 60 17.38 2.91 13.27
N SER A 61 16.78 3.19 12.11
CA SER A 61 17.51 3.28 10.83
C SER A 61 18.36 4.56 10.75
N PHE A 62 19.57 4.44 10.18
CA PHE A 62 20.48 5.58 9.98
C PHE A 62 20.05 6.54 8.86
N ILE A 63 19.08 6.13 8.03
CA ILE A 63 18.62 6.90 6.86
C ILE A 63 17.76 8.11 7.27
N GLY A 64 17.15 8.08 8.46
CA GLY A 64 16.32 9.19 8.95
C GLY A 64 14.99 9.30 8.21
N TRP A 65 14.29 8.18 8.05
CA TRP A 65 12.99 8.10 7.39
C TRP A 65 11.96 9.09 7.96
N GLU A 66 11.26 9.79 7.07
CA GLU A 66 10.17 10.69 7.42
C GLU A 66 8.81 10.06 7.07
N HIS A 67 8.23 9.38 8.05
CA HIS A 67 6.90 8.80 7.94
C HIS A 67 5.82 9.89 8.12
N ARG A 68 5.09 10.21 7.05
CA ARG A 68 4.03 11.23 7.02
C ARG A 68 2.67 10.76 7.54
N GLY A 69 2.62 9.60 8.18
CA GLY A 69 1.43 9.02 8.79
C GLY A 69 0.76 7.95 7.94
N VAL A 70 -0.28 7.36 8.55
CA VAL A 70 -1.03 6.22 8.02
C VAL A 70 -2.46 6.65 7.72
N LEU A 71 -2.92 6.39 6.49
CA LEU A 71 -4.30 6.55 6.08
C LEU A 71 -4.99 5.19 5.92
N THR A 72 -5.92 4.88 6.81
CA THR A 72 -6.78 3.70 6.68
C THR A 72 -8.08 4.05 5.96
N LEU A 73 -8.28 3.46 4.79
CA LEU A 73 -9.41 3.63 3.92
C LEU A 73 -10.47 2.58 4.24
N ASN A 74 -11.66 3.05 4.61
CA ASN A 74 -12.84 2.20 4.57
C ASN A 74 -13.55 2.43 3.23
N LEU A 75 -13.74 1.37 2.45
CA LEU A 75 -14.40 1.43 1.14
C LEU A 75 -15.89 1.05 1.21
N THR A 76 -16.41 0.68 2.38
CA THR A 76 -17.84 0.41 2.56
C THR A 76 -18.66 1.70 2.52
N ASP A 77 -19.84 1.63 1.92
CA ASP A 77 -20.83 2.71 1.91
C ASP A 77 -20.34 4.05 1.30
N ASP A 78 -19.43 4.00 0.32
CA ASP A 78 -18.99 5.18 -0.47
C ASP A 78 -19.19 4.96 -1.98
N PRO A 79 -20.44 4.80 -2.46
CA PRO A 79 -20.73 4.43 -3.84
C PRO A 79 -20.24 5.47 -4.86
N GLU A 80 -20.15 6.73 -4.46
CA GLU A 80 -19.64 7.80 -5.32
C GLU A 80 -18.12 8.00 -5.17
N GLY A 81 -17.47 7.41 -4.16
CA GLY A 81 -16.03 7.61 -3.89
C GLY A 81 -15.67 9.00 -3.34
N THR A 82 -16.65 9.74 -2.82
CA THR A 82 -16.46 11.13 -2.37
C THR A 82 -15.65 11.19 -1.09
N ARG A 83 -15.86 10.25 -0.16
CA ARG A 83 -15.06 10.15 1.07
C ARG A 83 -13.63 9.73 0.71
N LEU A 84 -13.48 8.71 -0.14
CA LEU A 84 -12.19 8.22 -0.61
C LEU A 84 -11.35 9.34 -1.24
N ARG A 85 -11.89 10.07 -2.22
CA ARG A 85 -11.19 11.19 -2.88
C ARG A 85 -10.77 12.30 -1.90
N ARG A 86 -11.61 12.60 -0.90
CA ARG A 86 -11.27 13.58 0.14
C ARG A 86 -10.08 13.09 0.98
N GLN A 87 -10.14 11.87 1.47
CA GLN A 87 -9.08 11.28 2.30
C GLN A 87 -7.75 11.18 1.53
N LEU A 88 -7.79 10.79 0.25
CA LEU A 88 -6.57 10.71 -0.56
C LEU A 88 -5.85 12.06 -0.71
N ARG A 89 -6.60 13.18 -0.80
CA ARG A 89 -6.01 14.53 -0.85
C ARG A 89 -5.31 14.95 0.43
N GLU A 90 -5.61 14.32 1.57
CA GLU A 90 -4.95 14.60 2.84
C GLU A 90 -3.54 14.03 2.90
N VAL A 91 -3.22 13.04 2.05
CA VAL A 91 -1.88 12.45 1.96
C VAL A 91 -0.97 13.36 1.16
N THR A 92 0.00 13.99 1.82
CA THR A 92 0.90 14.98 1.21
C THR A 92 2.22 14.40 0.69
N ALA A 93 2.59 13.18 1.09
CA ALA A 93 3.85 12.56 0.67
C ALA A 93 3.91 12.32 -0.85
N GLN A 94 5.09 12.33 -1.46
CA GLN A 94 5.25 11.91 -2.86
C GLN A 94 5.14 10.39 -2.98
N ILE A 95 5.85 9.67 -2.12
CA ILE A 95 5.88 8.21 -2.06
C ILE A 95 4.72 7.71 -1.19
N ARG A 96 3.97 6.74 -1.70
CA ARG A 96 2.88 6.06 -0.98
C ARG A 96 3.05 4.56 -1.08
N LEU A 97 3.07 3.89 0.07
CA LEU A 97 2.99 2.43 0.12
C LEU A 97 1.53 2.07 0.40
N LEU A 98 0.92 1.32 -0.51
CA LEU A 98 -0.48 0.94 -0.48
C LEU A 98 -0.64 -0.55 -0.18
N PHE A 99 -1.33 -0.88 0.91
CA PHE A 99 -1.74 -2.25 1.24
C PHE A 99 -3.26 -2.42 1.06
N CYS A 100 -3.65 -3.19 0.06
CA CYS A 100 -5.06 -3.48 -0.23
C CYS A 100 -5.21 -4.76 -1.04
N SER A 101 -6.45 -5.22 -1.21
CA SER A 101 -6.73 -6.27 -2.19
C SER A 101 -6.63 -5.71 -3.61
N ARG A 102 -6.58 -6.62 -4.58
CA ARG A 102 -6.55 -6.25 -6.00
C ARG A 102 -7.81 -5.50 -6.41
N GLU A 103 -8.98 -5.97 -5.96
CA GLU A 103 -10.28 -5.39 -6.28
C GLU A 103 -10.41 -3.97 -5.71
N GLU A 104 -9.87 -3.74 -4.51
CA GLU A 104 -9.85 -2.41 -3.89
C GLU A 104 -8.86 -1.46 -4.58
N ALA A 105 -7.73 -1.97 -5.06
CA ALA A 105 -6.71 -1.17 -5.74
C ALA A 105 -7.29 -0.42 -6.94
N GLU A 106 -8.12 -1.07 -7.75
CA GLU A 106 -8.76 -0.44 -8.93
C GLU A 106 -9.58 0.79 -8.53
N SER A 107 -10.40 0.66 -7.47
CA SER A 107 -11.23 1.76 -6.96
C SER A 107 -10.38 2.88 -6.37
N ILE A 108 -9.31 2.54 -5.65
CA ILE A 108 -8.38 3.51 -5.04
C ILE A 108 -7.62 4.28 -6.12
N PHE A 109 -7.07 3.60 -7.13
CA PHE A 109 -6.33 4.25 -8.20
C PHE A 109 -7.24 5.09 -9.10
N GLN A 110 -8.48 4.67 -9.35
CA GLN A 110 -9.45 5.52 -10.05
C GLN A 110 -9.74 6.80 -9.27
N ALA A 111 -10.01 6.69 -7.97
CA ALA A 111 -10.22 7.86 -7.13
C ALA A 111 -8.96 8.75 -7.03
N ALA A 112 -7.77 8.15 -6.96
CA ALA A 112 -6.49 8.87 -6.97
C ALA A 112 -6.28 9.64 -8.28
N ALA A 113 -6.62 9.04 -9.42
CA ALA A 113 -6.57 9.70 -10.73
C ALA A 113 -7.52 10.89 -10.81
N ASP A 114 -8.76 10.75 -10.33
CA ASP A 114 -9.76 11.83 -10.27
C ASP A 114 -9.27 13.06 -9.47
N VAL A 115 -8.36 12.84 -8.51
CA VAL A 115 -7.79 13.91 -7.68
C VAL A 115 -6.34 14.26 -8.05
N GLY A 116 -5.82 13.71 -9.15
CA GLY A 116 -4.50 14.03 -9.71
C GLY A 116 -3.31 13.43 -8.97
N LEU A 117 -3.51 12.38 -8.17
CA LEU A 117 -2.46 11.72 -7.37
C LEU A 117 -1.76 10.57 -8.09
N THR A 118 -2.01 10.38 -9.40
CA THR A 118 -1.38 9.36 -10.24
C THR A 118 -0.40 9.93 -11.28
N GLY A 119 -0.19 11.25 -11.27
CA GLY A 119 0.73 11.92 -12.18
C GLY A 119 2.22 11.66 -11.85
N PRO A 120 3.14 12.18 -12.67
CA PRO A 120 4.58 11.91 -12.57
C PRO A 120 5.25 12.42 -11.27
N GLY A 121 4.54 13.24 -10.49
CA GLY A 121 4.99 13.71 -9.18
C GLY A 121 4.72 12.72 -8.03
N TYR A 122 4.08 11.58 -8.30
CA TYR A 122 3.66 10.62 -7.28
C TYR A 122 4.14 9.22 -7.62
N VAL A 123 4.59 8.48 -6.61
CA VAL A 123 5.02 7.09 -6.76
C VAL A 123 4.22 6.23 -5.80
N TRP A 124 3.64 5.15 -6.32
CA TRP A 124 2.83 4.21 -5.57
C TRP A 124 3.49 2.84 -5.57
N PHE A 125 3.77 2.32 -4.39
CA PHE A 125 4.21 0.95 -4.18
C PHE A 125 3.03 0.14 -3.66
N LEU A 126 2.56 -0.81 -4.46
CA LEU A 126 1.50 -1.72 -4.04
C LEU A 126 2.13 -2.91 -3.29
N VAL A 127 1.64 -3.22 -2.11
CA VAL A 127 2.17 -4.26 -1.23
C VAL A 127 1.07 -5.25 -0.89
N GLY A 128 1.31 -6.55 -1.09
CA GLY A 128 0.35 -7.59 -0.72
C GLY A 128 0.54 -8.92 -1.44
N SER A 129 -0.14 -9.94 -0.92
CA SER A 129 -0.13 -11.30 -1.47
C SER A 129 -1.12 -11.41 -2.64
N GLY A 130 -0.62 -11.67 -3.86
CA GLY A 130 -1.46 -11.89 -5.04
C GLY A 130 -1.28 -10.91 -6.20
N LEU A 131 -0.37 -9.94 -6.07
CA LEU A 131 -0.06 -8.98 -7.14
C LEU A 131 0.66 -9.60 -8.34
N GLY A 132 1.20 -10.83 -8.17
CA GLY A 132 1.94 -11.56 -9.21
C GLY A 132 1.10 -12.40 -10.18
N GLY A 133 -0.23 -12.34 -10.10
CA GLY A 133 -1.12 -13.03 -11.03
C GLY A 133 -1.27 -12.21 -12.32
N SER A 134 -0.63 -12.68 -13.40
CA SER A 134 -0.63 -12.11 -14.75
C SER A 134 -2.02 -11.69 -15.26
N GLU A 135 -2.42 -10.45 -15.00
CA GLU A 135 -3.35 -9.67 -15.83
C GLU A 135 -3.16 -8.22 -15.42
N GLN A 136 -2.81 -7.37 -16.40
CA GLN A 136 -2.42 -5.97 -16.28
C GLN A 136 -2.99 -5.24 -15.05
N LEU A 137 -2.10 -4.68 -14.23
CA LEU A 137 -2.45 -3.52 -13.40
C LEU A 137 -2.97 -2.42 -14.34
N PRO A 138 -4.05 -1.69 -13.99
CA PRO A 138 -4.49 -0.57 -14.81
C PRO A 138 -3.33 0.41 -14.93
N LEU A 139 -2.85 0.63 -16.16
CA LEU A 139 -1.92 1.70 -16.44
C LEU A 139 -2.66 3.00 -16.15
N ALA A 140 -2.15 3.77 -15.19
CA ALA A 140 -2.56 5.16 -15.03
C ALA A 140 -2.32 5.86 -16.37
N ALA A 141 -3.41 6.27 -17.03
CA ALA A 141 -3.39 7.02 -18.27
C ALA A 141 -3.00 8.48 -18.00
#